data_AF-A0A1J0KKK4-F1
#
_entry.id   AF-A0A1J0KKK4-F1
#
_cell.length_a   1.000
_cell.length_b   1.000
_cell.length_c   1.000
_cell.angle_alpha   90.00
_cell.angle_beta   90.00
_cell.angle_gamma   90.00
#
_symmetry.space_group_name_H-M   'P 1'
#
loop_
_entity.id
_entity.type
_entity.pdbx_description
1 polymer ?
#
loop_
_entity_poly.entity_id
_entity_poly.type
_entity_poly.pdbx_seq_one_letter_code
_entity_poly.pdbx_strand_id
1 'polypeptide(L)'
;FTIQIHLKMSSADQHQNLGSLISDVGHLSTEFILVLILVIAGDRVEKEGLKIIKVSYLVNRENYYVEDPNMQEQLRNFSVFLENLRPTLTAADYVTLNRNLIPILVSTVATYTIVLIQINLF
;
A
#
# COMPACT_ATOMS: atom_id res chain seq x y z
N PHE A 1 -34.39 -48.13 -15.03
CA PHE A 1 -33.89 -47.30 -16.14
C PHE A 1 -33.18 -46.10 -15.52
N THR A 2 -31.84 -46.12 -15.50
CA THR A 2 -31.03 -45.07 -14.86
C THR A 2 -30.44 -44.20 -15.96
N ILE A 3 -30.86 -42.94 -16.04
CA ILE A 3 -30.31 -41.97 -16.98
C ILE A 3 -29.03 -41.41 -16.34
N GLN A 4 -27.86 -41.82 -16.85
CA GLN A 4 -26.59 -41.15 -16.54
C GLN A 4 -26.45 -39.95 -17.48
N ILE A 5 -26.63 -38.74 -16.94
CA ILE A 5 -26.30 -37.51 -17.64
C ILE A 5 -24.80 -37.27 -17.45
N HIS A 6 -24.00 -37.78 -18.38
CA HIS A 6 -22.59 -37.43 -18.48
C HIS A 6 -22.51 -36.08 -19.21
N LEU A 7 -22.60 -34.98 -18.46
CA LEU A 7 -22.37 -33.62 -18.98
C LEU A 7 -20.87 -33.48 -19.31
N LYS A 8 -20.49 -33.89 -20.52
CA LYS A 8 -19.20 -33.51 -21.10
C LYS A 8 -19.30 -32.04 -21.46
N MET A 9 -18.79 -31.15 -20.60
CA MET A 9 -18.65 -29.73 -20.91
C MET A 9 -17.93 -29.59 -22.25
N SER A 10 -18.49 -28.79 -23.15
CA SER A 10 -17.90 -28.52 -24.46
C SER A 10 -16.60 -27.74 -24.27
N SER A 11 -15.59 -28.03 -25.09
CA SER A 11 -14.29 -27.34 -25.03
C SER A 11 -14.46 -25.81 -25.17
N ALA A 12 -15.50 -25.35 -25.87
CA ALA A 12 -15.85 -23.94 -26.01
C ALA A 12 -16.23 -23.28 -24.67
N ASP A 13 -17.03 -23.96 -23.83
CA ASP A 13 -17.46 -23.46 -22.52
C ASP A 13 -16.27 -23.44 -21.54
N GLN A 14 -15.36 -24.40 -21.68
CA GLN A 14 -14.14 -24.49 -20.89
C GLN A 14 -13.15 -23.36 -21.22
N HIS A 15 -13.02 -22.98 -22.49
CA HIS A 15 -12.20 -21.84 -22.91
C HIS A 15 -12.79 -20.49 -22.50
N GLN A 16 -14.12 -20.33 -22.51
CA GLN A 16 -14.78 -19.10 -22.04
C GLN A 16 -14.64 -18.92 -20.52
N ASN A 17 -14.77 -19.99 -19.74
CA ASN A 17 -14.54 -19.95 -18.29
C ASN A 17 -13.07 -19.69 -17.94
N LEU A 18 -12.12 -20.22 -18.72
CA LEU A 18 -10.70 -19.95 -18.48
C LEU A 18 -10.32 -18.51 -18.81
N GLY A 19 -10.86 -17.94 -19.91
CA GLY A 19 -10.61 -16.56 -20.30
C GLY A 19 -11.14 -15.54 -19.27
N SER A 20 -12.34 -15.77 -18.75
CA SER A 20 -12.92 -14.94 -17.69
C SER A 20 -12.12 -15.04 -16.38
N LEU A 21 -11.76 -16.25 -15.95
CA LEU A 21 -10.92 -16.44 -14.76
C LEU A 21 -9.56 -15.73 -14.87
N ILE A 22 -8.88 -15.83 -16.02
CA ILE A 22 -7.59 -15.14 -16.24
C ILE A 22 -7.77 -13.62 -16.17
N SER A 23 -8.85 -13.10 -16.76
CA SER A 23 -9.17 -11.67 -16.69
C SER A 23 -9.39 -11.22 -15.25
N ASP A 24 -10.19 -11.95 -14.48
CA ASP A 24 -10.53 -11.61 -13.09
C ASP A 24 -9.30 -11.65 -12.17
N VAL A 25 -8.47 -12.70 -12.30
CA VAL A 25 -7.19 -12.78 -11.56
C VAL A 25 -6.22 -11.68 -12.01
N GLY A 26 -6.20 -11.35 -13.29
CA GLY A 26 -5.40 -10.25 -13.84
C GLY A 26 -5.79 -8.89 -13.25
N HIS A 27 -7.08 -8.60 -13.15
CA HIS A 27 -7.58 -7.38 -12.51
C HIS A 27 -7.22 -7.32 -11.04
N LEU A 28 -7.51 -8.38 -10.27
CA LEU A 28 -7.24 -8.43 -8.84
C LEU A 28 -5.75 -8.26 -8.52
N SER A 29 -4.88 -8.92 -9.30
CA SER A 29 -3.43 -8.80 -9.12
C SER A 29 -2.92 -7.40 -9.44
N THR A 30 -3.45 -6.75 -10.47
CA THR A 30 -3.08 -5.38 -10.83
C THR A 30 -3.46 -4.40 -9.73
N GLU A 31 -4.69 -4.48 -9.21
CA GLU A 31 -5.14 -3.64 -8.10
C GLU A 31 -4.30 -3.85 -6.84
N PHE A 32 -3.98 -5.11 -6.53
CA PHE A 32 -3.14 -5.43 -5.38
C PHE A 32 -1.72 -4.85 -5.51
N ILE A 33 -1.12 -4.93 -6.70
CA ILE A 33 0.19 -4.33 -6.99
C ILE A 33 0.14 -2.81 -6.81
N LEU A 34 -0.91 -2.14 -7.30
CA LEU A 34 -1.06 -0.70 -7.15
C LEU A 34 -1.13 -0.30 -5.67
N VAL A 35 -1.90 -1.03 -4.85
CA VAL A 35 -1.96 -0.80 -3.41
C VAL A 35 -0.59 -0.98 -2.76
N LEU A 36 0.16 -2.03 -3.13
CA LEU A 36 1.51 -2.24 -2.60
C LEU A 36 2.47 -1.10 -2.97
N ILE A 37 2.40 -0.59 -4.20
CA ILE A 37 3.22 0.54 -4.65
C ILE A 37 2.91 1.77 -3.79
N LEU A 38 1.63 2.07 -3.55
CA LEU A 38 1.23 3.19 -2.68
C LEU A 38 1.74 3.04 -1.26
N VAL A 39 1.66 1.83 -0.70
CA VAL A 39 2.16 1.52 0.63
C VAL A 39 3.69 1.73 0.74
N ILE A 40 4.44 1.26 -0.26
CA ILE A 40 5.89 1.44 -0.32
C ILE A 40 6.25 2.93 -0.49
N ALA A 41 5.51 3.64 -1.35
CA ALA A 41 5.70 5.07 -1.55
C ALA A 41 5.45 5.86 -0.26
N GLY A 42 4.38 5.55 0.48
CA GLY A 42 4.09 6.17 1.77
C GLY A 42 5.16 5.89 2.82
N ASP A 43 5.64 4.64 2.92
CA ASP A 43 6.77 4.29 3.80
C ASP A 43 8.04 5.07 3.45
N ARG A 44 8.31 5.29 2.16
CA ARG A 44 9.46 6.08 1.70
C ARG A 44 9.28 7.57 2.03
N VAL A 45 8.11 8.14 1.80
CA VAL A 45 7.80 9.54 2.14
C VAL A 45 7.96 9.78 3.63
N GLU A 46 7.48 8.87 4.47
CA GLU A 46 7.62 8.97 5.93
C GLU A 46 9.09 8.95 6.37
N LYS A 47 9.88 8.00 5.85
CA LYS A 47 11.31 7.90 6.17
C LYS A 47 12.11 9.10 5.70
N GLU A 48 11.91 9.55 4.47
CA GLU A 48 12.62 10.72 3.94
C GLU A 48 12.17 12.00 4.64
N GLY A 49 10.89 12.14 4.95
CA GLY A 49 10.37 13.25 5.74
C GLY A 49 11.00 13.35 7.13
N LEU A 50 11.14 12.22 7.83
CA LEU A 50 11.84 12.15 9.13
C LEU A 50 13.34 12.51 9.00
N LYS A 51 14.01 12.09 7.92
CA LYS A 51 15.41 12.46 7.68
C LYS A 51 15.55 13.97 7.46
N ILE A 52 14.65 14.59 6.69
CA ILE A 52 14.69 16.03 6.43
C ILE A 52 14.54 16.79 7.76
N ILE A 53 13.55 16.42 8.59
CA ILE A 53 13.38 17.02 9.93
C ILE A 53 14.67 16.89 10.75
N LYS A 54 15.27 15.70 10.78
CA LYS A 54 16.52 15.47 11.52
C LYS A 54 17.69 16.31 11.01
N VAL A 55 17.85 16.42 9.69
CA VAL A 55 18.90 17.25 9.07
C VAL A 55 18.65 18.72 9.36
N SER A 56 17.42 19.21 9.24
CA SER A 56 17.06 20.59 9.59
C SER A 56 17.40 20.90 11.05
N TYR A 57 17.15 19.96 11.97
CA TYR A 57 17.51 20.11 13.38
C TYR A 57 19.03 20.15 13.61
N LEU A 58 19.79 19.28 12.93
CA LEU A 58 21.26 19.24 13.04
C LEU A 58 21.91 20.51 12.50
N VAL A 59 21.48 20.98 11.33
CA VAL A 59 21.98 22.22 10.71
C VAL A 59 21.70 23.42 11.63
N ASN A 60 20.51 23.47 12.23
CA ASN A 60 20.13 24.57 13.13
C ASN A 60 20.87 24.51 14.49
N ARG A 61 21.11 23.31 15.03
CA ARG A 61 21.75 23.12 16.34
C ARG A 61 23.28 23.27 16.30
N GLU A 62 23.95 22.80 15.25
CA GLU A 62 25.42 22.84 15.16
C GLU A 62 25.98 24.18 14.67
N ASN A 63 25.14 25.19 14.44
CA ASN A 63 25.58 26.49 13.91
C ASN A 63 26.44 26.30 12.64
N TYR A 64 26.08 25.30 11.82
CA TYR A 64 26.84 24.91 10.63
C TYR A 64 26.66 26.00 9.57
N TYR A 65 27.58 26.97 9.53
CA TYR A 65 27.78 27.93 8.44
C TYR A 65 26.53 28.64 7.88
N VAL A 66 25.51 28.91 8.70
CA VAL A 66 24.49 29.89 8.31
C VAL A 66 24.92 31.24 8.87
N GLU A 67 25.81 31.93 8.13
CA GLU A 67 26.29 33.27 8.49
C GLU A 67 25.15 34.30 8.51
N ASP A 68 24.04 34.02 7.81
CA ASP A 68 22.86 34.88 7.76
C ASP A 68 21.82 34.48 8.83
N PRO A 69 21.61 35.30 9.88
CA PRO A 69 20.62 35.03 10.92
C PRO A 69 19.19 34.89 10.36
N ASN A 70 18.88 35.47 9.19
CA ASN A 70 17.58 35.37 8.55
C ASN A 70 17.33 33.96 7.96
N MET A 71 18.37 33.34 7.38
CA MET A 71 18.30 31.95 6.91
C MET A 71 18.11 30.97 8.08
N GLN A 72 18.72 31.26 9.24
CA GLN A 72 18.60 30.42 10.42
C GLN A 72 17.15 30.42 10.96
N GLU A 73 16.50 31.57 10.96
CA GLU A 73 15.08 31.69 11.32
C GLU A 73 14.18 30.92 10.33
N GLN A 74 14.43 31.04 9.02
CA GLN A 74 13.68 30.29 8.00
C GLN A 74 13.84 28.78 8.14
N LEU A 75 15.06 28.29 8.39
CA LEU A 75 15.34 26.87 8.65
C LEU A 75 14.63 26.37 9.91
N ARG A 76 14.58 27.19 10.96
CA ARG A 76 13.83 26.88 12.18
C ARG A 76 12.32 26.78 11.89
N ASN A 77 11.77 27.74 11.18
CA ASN A 77 10.35 27.76 10.82
C ASN A 77 9.99 26.59 9.90
N PHE A 78 10.88 26.21 8.97
CA PHE A 78 10.72 25.05 8.11
C PHE A 78 10.76 23.73 8.90
N SER A 79 11.69 23.60 9.86
CA SER A 79 11.76 22.43 10.75
C SER A 79 10.47 22.27 11.56
N VAL A 80 9.98 23.35 12.18
CA VAL A 80 8.73 23.35 12.95
C VAL A 80 7.54 23.04 12.05
N PHE A 81 7.52 23.58 10.82
CA PHE A 81 6.49 23.24 9.83
C PHE A 81 6.48 21.76 9.49
N LEU A 82 7.64 21.15 9.21
CA LEU A 82 7.73 19.73 8.89
C LEU A 82 7.37 18.81 10.07
N GLU A 83 7.75 19.20 11.29
CA GLU A 83 7.34 18.49 12.52
C GLU A 83 5.83 18.52 12.71
N ASN A 84 5.18 19.66 12.45
CA ASN A 84 3.73 19.80 12.53
C ASN A 84 3.01 19.06 11.39
N LEU A 85 3.59 19.05 10.19
CA LEU A 85 3.03 18.36 9.04
C LEU A 85 2.99 16.84 9.27
N ARG A 86 3.97 16.28 10.01
CA ARG A 86 4.19 14.83 10.19
C ARG A 86 3.99 14.07 8.88
N PRO A 87 5.01 14.04 7.99
CA PRO A 87 4.87 13.48 6.65
C PRO A 87 4.52 12.00 6.73
N THR A 88 3.23 11.71 6.72
CA THR A 88 2.64 10.38 6.81
C THR A 88 1.54 10.38 5.78
N LEU A 89 1.56 9.42 4.88
CA LEU A 89 0.47 9.26 3.93
C LEU A 89 -0.63 8.46 4.62
N THR A 90 -1.82 9.04 4.68
CA THR A 90 -3.01 8.36 5.19
C THR A 90 -4.02 8.15 4.08
N ALA A 91 -4.65 6.99 4.05
CA ALA A 91 -5.85 6.76 3.27
C ALA A 91 -7.03 7.31 4.06
N ALA A 92 -7.50 8.50 3.69
CA ALA A 92 -8.63 9.20 4.30
C ALA A 92 -8.53 9.33 5.84
N ASP A 93 -7.30 9.51 6.37
CA ASP A 93 -7.00 9.57 7.82
C ASP A 93 -7.33 8.31 8.65
N TYR A 94 -7.83 7.24 8.03
CA TYR A 94 -8.14 5.99 8.74
C TYR A 94 -6.95 5.04 8.80
N VAL A 95 -6.14 4.98 7.73
CA VAL A 95 -5.07 4.00 7.59
C VAL A 95 -3.78 4.67 7.15
N THR A 96 -2.71 4.50 7.92
CA THR A 96 -1.37 4.93 7.51
C THR A 96 -0.81 4.00 6.44
N LEU A 97 -0.42 4.57 5.31
CA LEU A 97 0.23 3.87 4.20
C LEU A 97 1.72 3.72 4.52
N ASN A 98 2.06 2.71 5.31
CA ASN A 98 3.46 2.32 5.56
C ASN A 98 3.63 0.82 5.43
N ARG A 99 4.88 0.33 5.45
CA ARG A 99 5.19 -1.09 5.19
C ARG A 99 4.47 -2.07 6.13
N ASN A 100 3.99 -1.62 7.29
CA ASN A 100 3.27 -2.46 8.24
C ASN A 100 1.87 -2.84 7.71
N LEU A 101 1.35 -2.13 6.71
CA LEU A 101 0.08 -2.46 6.05
C LEU A 101 0.20 -3.68 5.11
N ILE A 102 1.39 -3.96 4.57
CA ILE A 102 1.63 -5.09 3.66
C ILE A 102 1.20 -6.44 4.27
N PRO A 103 1.68 -6.84 5.47
CA PRO A 103 1.26 -8.11 6.07
C PRO A 103 -0.24 -8.14 6.40
N ILE A 104 -0.85 -7.00 6.74
CA ILE A 104 -2.29 -6.90 7.01
C ILE A 104 -3.09 -7.17 5.75
N LEU A 105 -2.70 -6.59 4.61
CA LEU A 105 -3.34 -6.81 3.32
C LEU A 105 -3.26 -8.27 2.88
N VAL A 106 -2.06 -8.87 2.97
CA VAL A 106 -1.85 -10.29 2.62
C VAL A 106 -2.66 -11.21 3.54
N SER A 107 -2.67 -10.94 4.85
CA SER A 107 -3.46 -11.71 5.81
C SER A 107 -4.96 -11.61 5.54
N THR A 108 -5.45 -10.42 5.17
CA THR A 108 -6.87 -10.20 4.85
C THR A 108 -7.27 -10.99 3.60
N VAL A 109 -6.47 -10.94 2.53
CA VAL A 109 -6.73 -11.72 1.30
C VAL A 109 -6.73 -13.22 1.60
N ALA A 110 -5.74 -13.71 2.36
CA ALA A 110 -5.66 -15.12 2.74
C ALA A 110 -6.87 -15.55 3.58
N THR A 111 -7.25 -14.75 4.58
CA THR A 111 -8.40 -15.02 5.45
C THR A 111 -9.69 -15.07 4.63
N TYR A 112 -9.92 -14.10 3.75
CA TYR A 112 -11.11 -14.06 2.91
C TYR A 112 -11.16 -15.24 1.94
N THR A 113 -10.01 -15.63 1.38
CA THR A 113 -9.90 -16.83 0.51
C THR A 113 -10.25 -18.10 1.28
N ILE A 114 -9.74 -18.28 2.50
CA ILE A 114 -10.05 -19.44 3.34
C ILE A 114 -11.55 -19.50 3.66
N VAL A 115 -12.15 -18.37 4.06
CA VAL A 115 -13.58 -18.27 4.38
C VAL A 115 -14.43 -18.59 3.15
N LEU A 116 -14.10 -18.04 1.98
CA LEU A 116 -14.81 -18.34 0.73
C LEU A 116 -14.73 -19.82 0.35
N ILE A 117 -13.56 -20.44 0.50
CA ILE A 117 -13.39 -21.88 0.25
C ILE A 117 -14.27 -22.66 1.21
N GLN A 118 -14.25 -22.33 2.51
CA GLN A 118 -15.07 -23.01 3.51
C GLN A 118 -16.57 -22.91 3.23
N ILE A 119 -17.05 -21.74 2.79
CA ILE A 119 -18.46 -21.53 2.44
C ILE A 119 -18.84 -22.31 1.18
N ASN A 120 -18.00 -22.30 0.14
CA ASN A 120 -18.31 -23.01 -1.12
C ASN A 120 -18.16 -24.54 -1.03
N LEU A 121 -17.42 -25.04 -0.03
CA LEU A 121 -17.30 -26.48 0.22
C LEU A 121 -18.46 -27.06 1.04
N PHE A 122 -19.29 -26.19 1.64
CA PHE A 122 -20.46 -26.54 2.46
C PHE A 122 -21.77 -26.28 1.71
#